data_AF-A0A968QFN7-F1
#
_entry.id   AF-A0A968QFN7-F1
#
_cell.length_a   1.000
_cell.length_b   1.000
_cell.length_c   1.000
_cell.angle_alpha   90.00
_cell.angle_beta   90.00
_cell.angle_gamma   90.00
#
_symmetry.space_group_name_H-M   'P 1'
#
loop_
_entity.id
_entity.type
_entity.pdbx_description
1 polymer ?
#
loop_
_entity_poly.entity_id
_entity_poly.type
_entity_poly.pdbx_seq_one_letter_code
_entity_poly.pdbx_strand_id
1 'polypeptide(L)' 'MAFAYYDRLSPLSPVKANINSASIAELAAIPEMSFDLAQEIVSLRQQDGKYRNLVDLSSRLNLDSHLTSQLMHYLRF' A
#
# COMPACT_ATOMS: atom_id res chain seq x y z
N MET A 1 19.18 13.54 -6.03
CA MET A 1 18.38 12.95 -4.94
C MET A 1 16.94 13.38 -5.17
N ALA A 2 16.13 12.58 -5.86
CA ALA A 2 14.76 12.95 -6.19
C ALA A 2 13.86 12.61 -5.00
N PHE A 3 13.54 13.63 -4.20
CA PHE A 3 12.37 13.58 -3.33
C PHE A 3 11.17 13.48 -4.26
N ALA A 4 10.40 12.38 -4.18
CA ALA A 4 9.13 12.23 -4.88
C ALA A 4 8.15 13.25 -4.29
N TYR A 5 8.29 14.48 -4.77
CA TYR A 5 7.48 15.64 -4.44
C TYR A 5 6.06 15.30 -4.89
N TYR A 6 5.18 15.22 -3.91
CA TYR A 6 3.74 15.02 -4.00
C TYR A 6 3.12 15.64 -5.27
N ASP A 7 3.14 14.91 -6.38
CA ASP A 7 2.36 15.23 -7.57
C ASP A 7 0.90 14.76 -7.36
N ARG A 8 0.38 15.07 -6.16
CA ARG A 8 -0.95 14.73 -5.64
C ARG A 8 -1.81 15.99 -5.45
N LEU A 9 -1.47 17.10 -6.11
CA LEU A 9 -2.23 18.36 -6.07
C LEU A 9 -3.40 18.38 -7.06
N SER A 10 -3.96 17.22 -7.44
CA SER A 10 -5.26 17.17 -8.10
C SER A 10 -6.35 16.99 -7.05
N PRO A 11 -7.22 18.00 -6.81
CA PRO A 11 -8.22 17.97 -5.74
C PRO A 11 -9.40 17.02 -6.01
N LEU A 12 -9.37 16.21 -7.07
CA LEU A 12 -10.54 15.46 -7.54
C LEU A 12 -10.49 13.95 -7.30
N SER A 13 -9.40 13.38 -6.76
CA SER A 13 -9.37 12.02 -6.21
C SER A 13 -8.06 11.78 -5.45
N PRO A 14 -8.06 11.18 -4.24
CA PRO A 14 -6.83 10.77 -3.59
C PRO A 14 -6.11 9.76 -4.51
N VAL A 15 -4.88 10.10 -4.91
CA VAL A 15 -4.06 9.22 -5.74
C VAL A 15 -3.77 7.95 -4.95
N LYS A 16 -4.33 6.83 -5.41
CA LYS A 16 -4.12 5.51 -4.81
C LYS A 16 -2.66 5.07 -4.99
N ALA A 17 -2.04 4.62 -3.90
CA ALA A 17 -0.69 4.06 -3.94
C ALA A 17 -0.72 2.68 -4.61
N ASN A 18 0.19 2.44 -5.55
CA ASN A 18 0.36 1.11 -6.11
C ASN A 18 1.16 0.23 -5.14
N ILE A 19 0.56 -0.81 -4.59
CA ILE A 19 1.19 -1.65 -3.57
C ILE A 19 2.35 -2.49 -4.08
N ASN A 20 2.42 -2.72 -5.39
CA ASN A 20 3.48 -3.49 -6.04
C ASN A 20 4.72 -2.65 -6.39
N SER A 21 4.60 -1.32 -6.40
CA SER A 21 5.71 -0.41 -6.73
C SER A 21 6.03 0.64 -5.66
N ALA A 22 5.12 0.94 -4.74
CA ALA A 22 5.33 1.95 -3.69
C ALA A 22 6.48 1.56 -2.77
N SER A 23 7.26 2.55 -2.33
CA SER A 23 8.29 2.41 -1.31
C SER A 23 7.67 2.23 0.08
N ILE A 24 8.47 1.77 1.06
CA ILE A 24 8.04 1.61 2.45
C ILE A 24 7.54 2.96 3.01
N ALA A 25 8.24 4.06 2.70
CA ALA A 25 7.86 5.39 3.15
C ALA A 25 6.51 5.87 2.55
N GLU A 26 6.25 5.58 1.28
CA GLU A 26 4.97 5.91 0.63
C GLU A 26 3.81 5.10 1.20
N LEU A 27 4.06 3.82 1.53
CA LEU A 27 3.10 2.93 2.17
C LEU A 27 2.80 3.37 3.61
N ALA A 28 3.83 3.65 4.41
CA ALA A 28 3.69 4.14 5.79
C ALA A 28 3.03 5.53 5.90
N ALA A 29 2.91 6.27 4.79
CA ALA A 29 2.16 7.53 4.74
C ALA A 29 0.64 7.32 4.57
N ILE A 30 0.17 6.09 4.35
CA ILE A 30 -1.25 5.75 4.22
C ILE A 30 -1.89 5.71 5.62
N PRO A 31 -3.05 6.36 5.84
CA PRO A 31 -3.79 6.22 7.09
C PRO A 31 -4.08 4.75 7.41
N GLU A 32 -4.02 4.37 8.69
CA GLU A 32 -4.17 2.98 9.16
C GLU A 32 -3.03 2.01 8.76
N MET A 33 -2.01 2.45 8.01
CA MET A 33 -0.85 1.62 7.68
C MET A 33 0.31 1.87 8.64
N SER A 34 0.71 0.86 9.40
CA SER A 34 1.91 0.92 10.24
C SER A 34 3.18 0.76 9.41
N PHE A 35 4.31 1.26 9.94
CA PHE A 35 5.62 1.07 9.29
C PHE A 35 6.00 -0.41 9.17
N ASP A 36 5.69 -1.22 10.19
CA ASP A 36 5.95 -2.66 10.19
C ASP A 36 5.16 -3.36 9.09
N LEU A 37 3.87 -3.02 8.94
CA LEU A 37 3.03 -3.56 7.87
C LEU A 37 3.55 -3.14 6.49
N ALA A 38 3.97 -1.88 6.33
CA ALA A 38 4.57 -1.40 5.08
C ALA A 38 5.86 -2.16 4.72
N GLN A 39 6.69 -2.47 5.72
CA GLN A 39 7.91 -3.24 5.53
C GLN A 39 7.60 -4.70 5.15
N GLU A 40 6.63 -5.32 5.82
CA GLU A 40 6.18 -6.68 5.53
C GLU A 40 5.62 -6.79 4.10
N ILE A 41 4.79 -5.84 3.67
CA ILE A 41 4.25 -5.76 2.31
C ILE A 41 5.39 -5.80 1.27
N VAL A 42 6.43 -4.98 1.48
CA VAL A 42 7.57 -4.89 0.55
C VAL A 42 8.41 -6.16 0.57
N SER A 43 8.64 -6.76 1.75
CA SER A 43 9.35 -8.04 1.87
C SER A 43 8.62 -9.15 1.12
N LEU A 44 7.33 -9.32 1.40
CA LEU A 44 6.50 -10.37 0.81
C LEU A 44 6.38 -10.22 -0.71
N ARG A 45 6.22 -9.01 -1.27
CA ARG A 45 6.16 -8.87 -2.74
C ARG A 45 7.50 -9.14 -3.43
N GLN A 46 8.61 -8.98 -2.71
CA GLN A 46 9.95 -9.33 -3.21
C GLN A 46 10.19 -10.85 -3.15
N GLN A 47 9.65 -11.52 -2.14
CA GLN A 47 9.81 -12.95 -1.90
C GLN A 47 8.86 -13.81 -2.75
N ASP A 48 7.54 -13.55 -2.68
CA ASP A 48 6.53 -14.39 -3.35
C ASP A 48 5.93 -13.73 -4.60
N GLY A 49 6.42 -12.55 -4.96
CA GLY A 49 5.98 -11.80 -6.13
C GLY A 49 4.80 -10.86 -5.86
N LYS A 50 4.37 -10.18 -6.95
CA LYS A 50 3.38 -9.10 -6.92
C LYS A 50 2.02 -9.58 -6.40
N TYR A 51 1.36 -8.73 -5.61
CA TYR A 51 -0.02 -8.91 -5.21
C TYR A 51 -0.95 -8.71 -6.40
N ARG A 52 -1.92 -9.62 -6.56
CA ARG A 52 -2.88 -9.58 -7.68
C ARG A 52 -4.08 -8.70 -7.39
N ASN A 53 -4.54 -8.70 -6.15
CA ASN A 53 -5.74 -7.99 -5.71
C ASN A 53 -5.77 -7.89 -4.19
N LEU A 54 -6.82 -7.23 -3.67
CA LEU A 54 -6.99 -7.00 -2.24
C LEU A 54 -7.15 -8.29 -1.42
N VAL A 55 -7.78 -9.33 -1.99
CA VAL A 55 -7.98 -10.62 -1.33
C VAL A 55 -6.66 -11.36 -1.15
N ASP A 56 -5.80 -11.32 -2.18
CA ASP A 56 -4.44 -11.87 -2.13
C ASP A 56 -3.59 -11.16 -1.07
N LEU A 57 -3.66 -9.82 -1.02
CA LEU A 57 -3.00 -9.03 0.01
C LEU A 57 -3.47 -9.42 1.43
N SER A 58 -4.79 -9.40 1.67
CA SER A 58 -5.34 -9.70 3.00
C SER A 58 -5.05 -11.13 3.43
N SER A 59 -5.07 -12.09 2.50
CA SER A 59 -4.77 -13.49 2.80
C SER A 59 -3.30 -13.72 3.16
N ARG A 60 -2.36 -13.04 2.48
CA ARG A 60 -0.91 -13.21 2.71
C ARG A 60 -0.43 -12.56 4.00
N LEU A 61 -1.03 -11.41 4.35
CA LEU A 61 -0.71 -10.64 5.56
C LEU A 61 -1.63 -10.97 6.74
N ASN A 62 -2.57 -11.90 6.56
CA ASN A 62 -3.60 -12.24 7.55
C ASN A 62 -4.31 -10.99 8.12
N LEU A 63 -4.64 -10.04 7.24
CA LEU A 63 -5.28 -8.77 7.62
C LEU A 63 -6.73 -9.01 8.03
N ASP A 64 -7.17 -8.30 9.07
CA ASP A 64 -8.58 -8.28 9.42
C ASP A 64 -9.43 -7.52 8.38
N SER A 65 -10.73 -7.78 8.38
CA SER A 65 -11.67 -7.21 7.40
C SER A 65 -11.86 -5.71 7.57
N HIS A 66 -11.71 -5.17 8.77
CA HIS A 66 -11.85 -3.74 9.04
C HIS A 66 -10.67 -2.97 8.43
N LEU A 67 -9.43 -3.38 8.73
CA LEU A 67 -8.21 -2.80 8.16
C LEU A 67 -8.18 -2.95 6.64
N THR A 68 -8.55 -4.12 6.12
CA THR A 68 -8.63 -4.36 4.67
C THR A 68 -9.58 -3.39 3.98
N SER A 69 -10.74 -3.12 4.59
CA SER A 69 -11.72 -2.16 4.07
C SER A 69 -11.17 -0.73 4.08
N GLN A 70 -10.45 -0.32 5.12
CA GLN A 70 -9.83 1.01 5.15
C GLN A 70 -8.77 1.17 4.07
N LEU A 71 -7.91 0.15 3.90
CA LEU A 71 -6.83 0.17 2.92
C LEU A 71 -7.32 0.17 1.47
N MET A 72 -8.49 -0.40 1.16
CA MET A 72 -9.03 -0.45 -0.21
C MET A 72 -9.27 0.95 -0.82
N HIS A 73 -9.48 1.96 0.01
CA HIS A 73 -9.67 3.34 -0.42
C HIS A 73 -8.37 3.98 -0.92
N TYR A 74 -7.22 3.52 -0.41
CA TYR A 74 -5.90 4.10 -0.69
C TYR A 74 -5.04 3.24 -1.63
N LEU A 75 -5.39 1.97 -1.84
CA LEU A 75 -4.54 1.02 -2.56
C LEU A 75 -5.03 0.70 -3.97
N ARG A 76 -4.06 0.49 -4.87
CA ARG A 76 -4.22 -0.17 -6.17
C ARG A 76 -3.10 -1.20 -6.39
N PHE A 77 -3.28 -2.11 -7.35
CA PHE A 77 -2.38 -3.23 -7.64
C PHE A 77 -1.59 -2.98 -8.93
#